data_AF-A0A956TD08-F1
#
_entry.id   AF-A0A956TD08-F1
#
_cell.length_a   1.000
_cell.length_b   1.000
_cell.length_c   1.000
_cell.angle_alpha   90.00
_cell.angle_beta   90.00
_cell.angle_gamma   90.00
#
_symmetry.space_group_name_H-M   'P 1'
#
loop_
_entity.id
_entity.type
_entity.pdbx_description
1 polymer ?
#
loop_
_entity_poly.entity_id
_entity_poly.type
_entity_poly.pdbx_seq_one_letter_code
_entity_poly.pdbx_strand_id
1 'polypeptide(L)'
;MPTDTQPQGDRVLLTTVQAVLEGKATVEKLLEVVEQSRQSMADSLADFKSSYEGLGPEGREACASLVETAEQLFAIMAQAIDMIARYAESADPNDLRVGLSQVDRASFQINMLSLDFRNKALAAEGPTEIPQLNLLIKFHEAYQKDPKANFEPLREAVQFERVEALKALDALDKEPDISEVASMKAAFDEHLRCMNRLANALDEKKAFQIDKELHQSRQTFGRIKELMPVVQMALRGHGPTAYPDINMIIKLARDVEEQRVSESILVDALETVAESFGETREKIASISGEGDSALLKEELERAQQAFDMMEEAIDEFDEFFEGRMVHVLRSAATKIEQAAVEMEAAYKGVLKVADREGKTPCVKCGHYNPIERQICESCGAPLPVKAGTARSTFETSEGPARQATGGGEPFVTTNLFKVYQAVNAIDAGEITPDEFTEVLNWFENLVEVNYNNAPEPDEEGGEAAEALEEMFVNGVEEIRKGIACLRDYLESGLQAQLQNGVREIDQGARKLATIADATRPGQAAEAGPAGE
;
A
#
# COMPACT_ATOMS: atom_id res chain seq x y z
N MET A 1 23.55 -22.67 -14.89
CA MET A 1 23.65 -22.52 -13.42
C MET A 1 22.57 -23.39 -12.81
N PRO A 2 22.87 -24.29 -11.88
CA PRO A 2 21.85 -25.15 -11.29
C PRO A 2 20.90 -24.32 -10.42
N THR A 3 19.59 -24.47 -10.64
CA THR A 3 18.52 -23.73 -9.96
C THR A 3 17.95 -24.46 -8.74
N ASP A 4 18.39 -25.70 -8.49
CA ASP A 4 18.16 -26.42 -7.23
C ASP A 4 19.46 -26.36 -6.41
N THR A 5 19.57 -25.38 -5.52
CA THR A 5 20.77 -25.17 -4.70
C THR A 5 20.64 -25.72 -3.29
N GLN A 6 19.54 -26.38 -2.89
CA GLN A 6 19.57 -27.08 -1.62
C GLN A 6 20.66 -28.16 -1.70
N PRO A 7 21.76 -28.04 -0.95
CA PRO A 7 22.78 -29.07 -0.94
C PRO A 7 22.08 -30.35 -0.53
N GLN A 8 22.17 -31.40 -1.34
CA GLN A 8 21.56 -32.69 -1.00
C GLN A 8 21.98 -33.16 0.40
N GLY A 9 23.15 -32.71 0.87
CA GLY A 9 23.67 -32.93 2.22
C GLY A 9 22.77 -32.39 3.36
N ASP A 10 22.09 -31.26 3.19
CA ASP A 10 21.29 -30.65 4.28
C ASP A 10 20.08 -31.52 4.62
N ARG A 11 19.38 -32.03 3.59
CA ARG A 11 18.25 -32.94 3.78
C ARG A 11 18.67 -34.26 4.42
N VAL A 12 19.86 -34.76 4.10
CA VAL A 12 20.40 -36.00 4.70
C VAL A 12 20.73 -35.77 6.18
N LEU A 13 21.30 -34.62 6.55
CA LEU A 13 21.54 -34.26 7.94
C LEU A 13 20.23 -34.14 8.73
N LEU A 14 19.25 -33.40 8.20
CA LEU A 14 17.94 -33.21 8.82
C LEU A 14 17.24 -34.54 9.13
N THR A 15 17.14 -35.40 8.11
CA THR A 15 16.49 -36.72 8.24
C THR A 15 17.25 -37.64 9.20
N THR A 16 18.59 -37.57 9.23
CA THR A 16 19.41 -38.37 10.14
C THR A 16 19.27 -37.92 11.59
N VAL A 17 19.28 -36.60 11.86
CA VAL A 17 19.06 -36.06 13.21
C VAL A 17 17.69 -36.49 13.74
N GLN A 18 16.64 -36.39 12.93
CA GLN A 18 15.31 -36.84 13.32
C GLN A 18 15.28 -38.35 13.60
N ALA A 19 15.93 -39.17 12.76
CA ALA A 19 16.02 -40.60 12.99
C ALA A 19 16.77 -40.95 14.29
N VAL A 20 17.80 -40.19 14.68
CA VAL A 20 18.50 -40.37 15.96
C VAL A 20 17.60 -40.01 17.14
N LEU A 21 16.87 -38.89 17.06
CA LEU A 21 15.90 -38.48 18.10
C LEU A 21 14.79 -39.52 18.30
N GLU A 22 14.41 -40.23 17.24
CA GLU A 22 13.42 -41.31 17.25
C GLU A 22 14.00 -42.69 17.60
N GLY A 23 15.32 -42.81 17.82
CA GLY A 23 16.00 -44.08 18.08
C GLY A 23 16.08 -45.03 16.88
N LYS A 24 15.87 -44.50 15.65
CA LYS A 24 15.91 -45.24 14.38
C LYS A 24 17.28 -45.23 13.70
N ALA A 25 18.18 -44.33 14.10
CA ALA A 25 19.56 -44.24 13.61
C ALA A 25 20.56 -44.18 14.77
N THR A 26 21.79 -44.61 14.52
CA THR A 26 22.86 -44.62 15.54
C THR A 26 23.67 -43.32 15.53
N VAL A 27 24.37 -43.05 16.64
CA VAL A 27 25.25 -41.87 16.78
C VAL A 27 26.40 -41.93 15.77
N GLU A 28 26.92 -43.12 15.46
CA GLU A 28 27.98 -43.28 14.46
C GLU A 28 27.50 -42.85 13.07
N LYS A 29 26.25 -43.19 12.70
CA LYS A 29 25.68 -42.75 11.43
C LYS A 29 25.48 -41.24 11.39
N LEU A 30 25.09 -40.63 12.52
CA LEU A 30 25.01 -39.18 12.63
C LEU A 30 26.36 -38.51 12.38
N LEU A 31 27.43 -38.99 13.02
CA LEU A 31 28.77 -38.42 12.86
C LEU A 31 29.30 -38.54 11.43
N GLU A 32 28.99 -39.65 10.73
CA GLU A 32 29.31 -39.81 9.31
C GLU A 32 28.64 -38.72 8.45
N VAL A 33 27.35 -38.46 8.70
CA VAL A 33 26.58 -37.45 7.96
C VAL A 33 27.02 -36.03 8.33
N VAL A 34 27.34 -35.76 9.59
CA VAL A 34 27.93 -34.50 10.06
C VAL A 34 29.20 -34.17 9.27
N GLU A 35 30.11 -35.14 9.10
CA GLU A 35 31.36 -34.90 8.38
C GLU A 35 31.13 -34.66 6.88
N GLN A 36 30.18 -35.38 6.27
CA GLN A 36 29.75 -35.11 4.89
C GLN A 36 29.17 -33.71 4.74
N SER A 37 28.34 -33.26 5.69
CA SER A 37 27.79 -31.90 5.70
C SER A 37 28.86 -30.84 5.86
N ARG A 38 29.86 -31.04 6.74
CA ARG A 38 31.00 -30.11 6.88
C ARG A 38 31.77 -29.96 5.56
N GLN A 39 32.07 -31.08 4.89
CA GLN A 39 32.78 -31.05 3.61
C GLN A 39 31.94 -30.35 2.53
N SER A 40 30.67 -30.72 2.39
CA SER A 40 29.76 -30.11 1.41
C SER A 40 29.61 -28.60 1.63
N MET A 41 29.58 -28.14 2.89
CA MET A 41 29.53 -26.73 3.24
C MET A 41 30.83 -26.01 2.89
N ALA A 42 31.99 -26.61 3.18
CA ALA A 42 33.30 -26.06 2.80
C ALA A 42 33.45 -25.93 1.28
N ASP A 43 33.01 -26.94 0.52
CA ASP A 43 32.99 -26.91 -0.94
C ASP A 43 32.07 -25.80 -1.46
N SER A 44 30.88 -25.65 -0.89
CA SER A 44 29.93 -24.60 -1.26
C SER A 44 30.48 -23.19 -1.03
N LEU A 45 31.19 -22.98 0.09
CA LEU A 45 31.85 -21.70 0.38
C LEU A 45 32.99 -21.43 -0.61
N ALA A 46 33.77 -22.44 -0.97
CA ALA A 46 34.84 -22.31 -1.95
C ALA A 46 34.29 -21.95 -3.34
N ASP A 47 33.21 -22.61 -3.76
CA ASP A 47 32.52 -22.33 -5.03
C ASP A 47 31.92 -20.91 -5.06
N PHE A 48 31.33 -20.46 -3.95
CA PHE A 48 30.83 -19.10 -3.81
C PHE A 48 31.96 -18.06 -3.93
N LYS A 49 33.08 -18.27 -3.23
CA LYS A 49 34.27 -17.39 -3.31
C LYS A 49 34.86 -17.37 -4.71
N SER A 50 34.97 -18.53 -5.36
CA SER A 50 35.45 -18.62 -6.73
C SER A 50 34.53 -17.87 -7.71
N SER A 51 33.21 -17.96 -7.51
CA SER A 51 32.22 -17.21 -8.30
C SER A 51 32.40 -15.70 -8.14
N TYR A 52 32.65 -15.22 -6.91
CA TYR A 52 32.93 -13.81 -6.64
C TYR A 52 34.26 -13.33 -7.24
N GLU A 53 35.33 -14.12 -7.12
CA GLU A 53 36.63 -13.81 -7.71
C GLU A 53 36.58 -13.76 -9.25
N GLY A 54 35.67 -14.52 -9.85
CA GLY A 54 35.42 -14.54 -11.30
C GLY A 54 34.67 -13.32 -11.83
N LEU A 55 34.11 -12.46 -10.96
CA LEU A 55 33.38 -11.26 -11.37
C LEU A 55 34.32 -10.13 -11.84
N GLY A 56 33.81 -9.30 -12.76
CA GLY A 56 34.43 -8.03 -13.12
C GLY A 56 34.56 -7.05 -11.94
N PRO A 57 35.32 -5.96 -12.08
CA PRO A 57 35.48 -4.96 -11.01
C PRO A 57 34.14 -4.42 -10.48
N GLU A 58 33.22 -4.06 -11.37
CA GLU A 58 31.88 -3.53 -11.04
C GLU A 58 31.03 -4.58 -10.30
N GLY A 59 31.06 -5.84 -10.76
CA GLY A 59 30.36 -6.95 -10.11
C GLY A 59 30.91 -7.23 -8.69
N ARG A 60 32.23 -7.18 -8.51
CA ARG A 60 32.86 -7.35 -7.19
C ARG A 60 32.49 -6.22 -6.23
N GLU A 61 32.51 -4.98 -6.69
CA GLU A 61 32.09 -3.83 -5.89
C GLU A 61 30.62 -3.96 -5.46
N ALA A 62 29.72 -4.28 -6.39
CA ALA A 62 28.29 -4.44 -6.11
C ALA A 62 27.96 -5.59 -5.14
N CYS A 63 28.81 -6.63 -5.09
CA CYS A 63 28.59 -7.83 -4.28
C CYS A 63 29.43 -7.87 -2.99
N ALA A 64 30.29 -6.89 -2.72
CA ALA A 64 31.26 -6.95 -1.62
C ALA A 64 30.62 -7.22 -0.24
N SER A 65 29.52 -6.54 0.08
CA SER A 65 28.80 -6.72 1.35
C SER A 65 28.10 -8.08 1.47
N LEU A 66 27.70 -8.69 0.34
CA LEU A 66 27.09 -10.02 0.34
C LEU A 66 28.13 -11.11 0.65
N VAL A 67 29.40 -10.91 0.27
CA VAL A 67 30.47 -11.86 0.58
C VAL A 67 30.75 -11.92 2.07
N GLU A 68 30.83 -10.78 2.74
CA GLU A 68 31.00 -10.73 4.20
C GLU A 68 29.82 -11.41 4.90
N THR A 69 28.60 -11.14 4.44
CA THR A 69 27.39 -11.80 4.95
C THR A 69 27.43 -13.32 4.73
N ALA A 70 27.92 -13.78 3.57
CA ALA A 70 28.06 -15.20 3.27
C ALA A 70 29.00 -15.87 4.27
N GLU A 71 30.18 -15.31 4.47
CA GLU A 71 31.19 -15.87 5.39
C GLU A 71 30.64 -15.99 6.82
N GLN A 72 29.87 -15.00 7.29
CA GLN A 72 29.20 -15.04 8.58
C GLN A 72 28.15 -16.17 8.65
N LEU A 73 27.29 -16.30 7.63
CA LEU A 73 26.27 -17.35 7.59
C LEU A 73 26.88 -18.76 7.51
N PHE A 74 27.93 -18.95 6.71
CA PHE A 74 28.66 -20.21 6.65
C PHE A 74 29.35 -20.54 7.97
N ALA A 75 29.87 -19.55 8.70
CA ALA A 75 30.41 -19.75 10.04
C ALA A 75 29.34 -20.16 11.06
N ILE A 76 28.14 -19.56 10.99
CA ILE A 76 26.98 -19.95 11.82
C ILE A 76 26.56 -21.39 11.51
N MET A 77 26.47 -21.75 10.22
CA MET A 77 26.14 -23.11 9.80
C MET A 77 27.16 -24.12 10.31
N ALA A 78 28.46 -23.79 10.24
CA ALA A 78 29.53 -24.63 10.78
C ALA A 78 29.36 -24.88 12.29
N GLN A 79 29.11 -23.82 13.06
CA GLN A 79 28.88 -23.91 14.51
C GLN A 79 27.64 -24.75 14.85
N ALA A 80 26.59 -24.65 14.05
CA ALA A 80 25.37 -25.44 14.20
C ALA A 80 25.63 -26.93 13.95
N ILE A 81 26.40 -27.27 12.91
CA ILE A 81 26.84 -28.64 12.62
C ILE A 81 27.71 -29.17 13.77
N ASP A 82 28.61 -28.36 14.32
CA ASP A 82 29.45 -28.73 15.47
C ASP A 82 28.62 -28.95 16.74
N MET A 83 27.51 -28.23 16.91
CA MET A 83 26.56 -28.47 18.00
C MET A 83 25.84 -29.81 17.85
N ILE A 84 25.44 -30.18 16.63
CA ILE A 84 24.90 -31.52 16.36
C ILE A 84 25.93 -32.60 16.69
N ALA A 85 27.20 -32.38 16.35
CA ALA A 85 28.29 -33.32 16.65
C ALA A 85 28.50 -33.52 18.17
N ARG A 86 28.34 -32.46 18.98
CA ARG A 86 28.48 -32.51 20.45
C ARG A 86 27.51 -33.47 21.13
N TYR A 87 26.36 -33.78 20.50
CA TYR A 87 25.44 -34.81 20.98
C TYR A 87 26.13 -36.16 21.21
N ALA A 88 27.14 -36.51 20.41
CA ALA A 88 27.87 -37.77 20.58
C ALA A 88 28.61 -37.86 21.93
N GLU A 89 28.98 -36.73 22.51
CA GLU A 89 29.68 -36.63 23.80
C GLU A 89 28.71 -36.36 24.96
N SER A 90 27.74 -35.47 24.75
CA SER A 90 26.80 -35.01 25.80
C SER A 90 25.61 -35.95 26.01
N ALA A 91 25.20 -36.66 24.94
CA ALA A 91 23.92 -37.36 24.84
C ALA A 91 22.70 -36.46 25.19
N ASP A 92 22.82 -35.13 25.10
CA ASP A 92 21.71 -34.20 25.35
C ASP A 92 20.91 -33.96 24.06
N PRO A 93 19.64 -34.42 23.97
CA PRO A 93 18.81 -34.20 22.79
C PRO A 93 18.57 -32.73 22.45
N ASN A 94 18.82 -31.80 23.39
CA ASN A 94 18.73 -30.37 23.10
C ASN A 94 19.82 -29.91 22.12
N ASP A 95 21.03 -30.48 22.18
CA ASP A 95 22.10 -30.16 21.20
C ASP A 95 21.65 -30.46 19.77
N LEU A 96 20.95 -31.58 19.58
CA LEU A 96 20.36 -31.95 18.28
C LEU A 96 19.27 -30.97 17.85
N ARG A 97 18.33 -30.62 18.73
CA ARG A 97 17.20 -29.74 18.38
C ARG A 97 17.66 -28.33 18.04
N VAL A 98 18.53 -27.76 18.88
CA VAL A 98 19.06 -26.40 18.68
C VAL A 98 19.96 -26.38 17.44
N GLY A 99 20.84 -27.37 17.28
CA GLY A 99 21.71 -27.48 16.11
C GLY A 99 20.94 -27.61 14.81
N LEU A 100 19.92 -28.47 14.79
CA LEU A 100 19.06 -28.65 13.63
C LEU A 100 18.32 -27.37 13.23
N SER A 101 17.73 -26.67 14.21
CA SER A 101 17.03 -25.41 13.95
C SER A 101 17.96 -24.33 13.40
N GLN A 102 19.22 -24.27 13.88
CA GLN A 102 20.20 -23.33 13.36
C GLN A 102 20.69 -23.70 11.95
N VAL A 103 20.91 -24.99 11.65
CA VAL A 103 21.26 -25.44 10.29
C VAL A 103 20.16 -25.08 9.30
N ASP A 104 18.90 -25.36 9.63
CA ASP A 104 17.76 -25.06 8.76
C ASP A 104 17.67 -23.55 8.46
N ARG A 105 17.78 -22.70 9.49
CA ARG A 105 17.80 -21.25 9.34
C ARG A 105 18.97 -20.76 8.50
N ALA A 106 20.20 -21.21 8.79
CA ALA A 106 21.39 -20.79 8.06
C ALA A 106 21.34 -21.23 6.60
N SER A 107 20.89 -22.46 6.31
CA SER A 107 20.72 -22.97 4.94
C SER A 107 19.71 -22.14 4.15
N PHE A 108 18.56 -21.78 4.75
CA PHE A 108 17.60 -20.89 4.12
C PHE A 108 18.22 -19.52 3.80
N GLN A 109 18.92 -18.90 4.76
CA GLN A 109 19.57 -17.60 4.57
C GLN A 109 20.68 -17.64 3.51
N ILE A 110 21.49 -18.71 3.45
CA ILE A 110 22.52 -18.90 2.43
C ILE A 110 21.90 -19.02 1.03
N ASN A 111 20.77 -19.71 0.89
CA ASN A 111 20.06 -19.81 -0.38
C ASN A 111 19.54 -18.44 -0.85
N MET A 112 18.92 -17.67 0.04
CA MET A 112 18.47 -16.30 -0.26
C MET A 112 19.65 -15.40 -0.65
N LEU A 113 20.75 -15.47 0.11
CA LEU A 113 21.95 -14.71 -0.18
C LEU A 113 22.58 -15.08 -1.53
N SER A 114 22.58 -16.37 -1.88
CA SER A 114 23.10 -16.85 -3.17
C SER A 114 22.27 -16.33 -4.34
N LEU A 115 20.94 -16.25 -4.17
CA LEU A 115 20.04 -15.64 -5.15
C LEU A 115 20.33 -14.15 -5.30
N ASP A 116 20.47 -13.42 -4.19
CA ASP A 116 20.78 -11.99 -4.20
C ASP A 116 22.15 -11.70 -4.81
N PHE A 117 23.16 -12.51 -4.49
CA PHE A 117 24.49 -12.44 -5.07
C PHE A 117 24.43 -12.60 -6.59
N ARG A 118 23.75 -13.64 -7.08
CA ARG A 118 23.57 -13.88 -8.51
C ARG A 118 22.87 -12.69 -9.18
N ASN A 119 21.79 -12.21 -8.56
CA ASN A 119 20.99 -11.12 -9.12
C ASN A 119 21.77 -9.81 -9.18
N LYS A 120 22.49 -9.43 -8.11
CA LYS A 120 23.35 -8.24 -8.09
C LYS A 120 24.50 -8.35 -9.08
N ALA A 121 25.17 -9.50 -9.14
CA ALA A 121 26.25 -9.72 -10.10
C ALA A 121 25.76 -9.58 -11.55
N LEU A 122 24.63 -10.19 -11.89
CA LEU A 122 24.04 -10.08 -13.22
C LEU A 122 23.58 -8.65 -13.54
N ALA A 123 23.01 -7.92 -12.58
CA ALA A 123 22.62 -6.52 -12.78
C ALA A 123 23.84 -5.62 -12.99
N ALA A 124 24.92 -5.83 -12.24
CA ALA A 124 26.14 -5.04 -12.33
C ALA A 124 26.94 -5.29 -13.61
N GLU A 125 27.06 -6.55 -14.06
CA GLU A 125 27.84 -6.88 -15.26
C GLU A 125 27.07 -6.74 -16.57
N GLY A 126 25.75 -6.59 -16.50
CA GLY A 126 24.87 -6.63 -17.66
C GLY A 126 24.46 -5.26 -18.19
N PRO A 127 23.91 -5.21 -19.42
CA PRO A 127 23.53 -3.95 -20.07
C PRO A 127 22.21 -3.36 -19.55
N THR A 128 21.54 -4.01 -18.60
CA THR A 128 20.27 -3.57 -18.01
C THR A 128 20.28 -3.78 -16.51
N GLU A 129 19.32 -3.20 -15.79
CA GLU A 129 19.14 -3.45 -14.36
C GLU A 129 18.36 -4.75 -14.05
N ILE A 130 18.03 -5.56 -15.06
CA ILE A 130 17.17 -6.74 -14.93
C ILE A 130 18.04 -8.01 -14.99
N PRO A 131 18.28 -8.70 -13.86
CA PRO A 131 19.23 -9.81 -13.80
C PRO A 131 18.93 -10.96 -14.78
N GLN A 132 17.69 -11.45 -14.81
CA GLN A 132 17.26 -12.55 -15.70
C GLN A 132 17.43 -12.19 -17.17
N LEU A 133 17.13 -10.95 -17.56
CA LEU A 133 17.35 -10.47 -18.92
C LEU A 133 18.84 -10.45 -19.26
N ASN A 134 19.69 -10.00 -18.35
CA ASN A 134 21.14 -10.01 -18.56
C ASN A 134 21.70 -11.42 -18.70
N LEU A 135 21.13 -12.40 -17.98
CA LEU A 135 21.47 -13.80 -18.14
C LEU A 135 21.12 -14.32 -19.55
N LEU A 136 19.92 -14.01 -20.04
CA LEU A 136 19.50 -14.37 -21.41
C LEU A 136 20.40 -13.70 -22.46
N ILE A 137 20.75 -12.42 -22.27
CA ILE A 137 21.68 -11.70 -23.16
C ILE A 137 23.06 -12.37 -23.16
N LYS A 138 23.60 -12.72 -22.00
CA LYS A 138 24.90 -13.41 -21.87
C LYS A 138 24.91 -14.76 -22.59
N PHE A 139 23.87 -15.58 -22.41
CA PHE A 139 23.76 -16.85 -23.13
C PHE A 139 23.55 -16.66 -24.62
N HIS A 140 22.83 -15.63 -25.02
CA HIS A 140 22.65 -15.30 -26.42
C HIS A 140 23.96 -14.85 -27.10
N GLU A 141 24.77 -14.01 -26.45
CA GLU A 141 26.07 -13.61 -26.96
C GLU A 141 27.03 -14.81 -27.08
N ALA A 142 26.99 -15.74 -26.11
CA ALA A 142 27.74 -16.99 -26.20
C ALA A 142 27.24 -17.88 -27.36
N TYR A 143 25.92 -17.96 -27.56
CA TYR A 143 25.29 -18.63 -28.68
C TYR A 143 25.68 -18.03 -30.04
N GLN A 144 25.76 -16.70 -30.16
CA GLN A 144 26.22 -16.06 -31.39
C GLN A 144 27.68 -16.39 -31.73
N LYS A 145 28.54 -16.59 -30.71
CA LYS A 145 29.96 -16.95 -30.89
C LYS A 145 30.14 -18.43 -31.24
N ASP A 146 29.44 -19.33 -30.55
CA ASP A 146 29.44 -20.78 -30.85
C ASP A 146 28.03 -21.35 -30.64
N PRO A 147 27.22 -21.42 -31.72
CA PRO A 147 25.86 -21.92 -31.64
C PRO A 147 25.76 -23.38 -31.20
N LYS A 148 26.78 -24.21 -31.46
CA LYS A 148 26.72 -25.65 -31.11
C LYS A 148 26.94 -25.87 -29.62
N ALA A 149 27.94 -25.19 -29.05
CA ALA A 149 28.25 -25.34 -27.63
C ALA A 149 27.22 -24.66 -26.73
N ASN A 150 26.59 -23.58 -27.19
CA ASN A 150 25.76 -22.72 -26.34
C ASN A 150 24.25 -22.78 -26.68
N PHE A 151 23.82 -23.69 -27.56
CA PHE A 151 22.40 -23.91 -27.84
C PHE A 151 21.64 -24.36 -26.59
N GLU A 152 22.12 -25.40 -25.92
CA GLU A 152 21.45 -25.99 -24.75
C GLU A 152 21.36 -25.01 -23.57
N PRO A 153 22.44 -24.32 -23.15
CA PRO A 153 22.36 -23.32 -22.10
C PRO A 153 21.34 -22.20 -22.37
N LEU A 154 21.29 -21.67 -23.60
CA LEU A 154 20.31 -20.65 -23.96
C LEU A 154 18.89 -21.21 -23.96
N ARG A 155 18.68 -22.43 -24.49
CA ARG A 155 17.38 -23.10 -24.49
C ARG A 155 16.88 -23.37 -23.07
N GLU A 156 17.74 -23.86 -22.18
CA GLU A 156 17.42 -24.10 -20.77
C GLU A 156 17.04 -22.80 -20.06
N ALA A 157 17.78 -21.71 -20.30
CA ALA A 157 17.45 -20.41 -19.72
C ALA A 157 16.09 -19.88 -20.19
N VAL A 158 15.78 -20.01 -21.48
CA VAL A 158 14.46 -19.64 -22.01
C VAL A 158 13.35 -20.53 -21.43
N GLN A 159 13.59 -21.84 -21.29
CA GLN A 159 12.62 -22.75 -20.67
C GLN A 159 12.38 -22.44 -19.20
N PHE A 160 13.45 -22.14 -18.46
CA PHE A 160 13.35 -21.72 -17.07
C PHE A 160 12.45 -20.48 -16.94
N GLU A 161 12.69 -19.45 -17.77
CA GLU A 161 11.88 -18.23 -17.75
C GLU A 161 10.41 -18.50 -18.10
N ARG A 162 10.13 -19.39 -19.05
CA ARG A 162 8.74 -19.82 -19.35
C ARG A 162 8.07 -20.40 -18.12
N VAL A 163 8.75 -21.32 -17.43
CA VAL A 163 8.21 -21.98 -16.23
C VAL A 163 7.97 -20.96 -15.12
N GLU A 164 8.88 -20.01 -14.90
CA GLU A 164 8.71 -18.96 -13.89
C GLU A 164 7.55 -18.01 -14.24
N ALA A 165 7.41 -17.62 -15.51
CA ALA A 165 6.27 -16.81 -15.96
C ALA A 165 4.92 -17.53 -15.77
N LEU A 166 4.87 -18.84 -16.03
CA LEU A 166 3.69 -19.67 -15.76
C LEU A 166 3.37 -19.74 -14.26
N LYS A 167 4.37 -19.97 -13.40
CA LYS A 167 4.17 -19.98 -11.95
C LYS A 167 3.69 -18.62 -11.43
N ALA A 168 4.21 -17.52 -11.99
CA ALA A 168 3.78 -16.18 -11.63
C ALA A 168 2.31 -15.94 -12.00
N LEU A 169 1.86 -16.39 -13.18
CA LEU A 169 0.45 -16.35 -13.57
C LEU A 169 -0.43 -17.19 -12.63
N ASP A 170 -0.03 -18.42 -12.33
CA ASP A 170 -0.74 -19.31 -11.39
C ASP A 170 -0.83 -18.71 -9.97
N ALA A 171 0.17 -17.94 -9.54
CA ALA A 171 0.16 -17.22 -8.27
C ALA A 171 -0.80 -16.04 -8.32
N LEU A 172 -0.72 -15.19 -9.35
CA LEU A 172 -1.61 -14.05 -9.55
C LEU A 172 -3.08 -14.47 -9.71
N ASP A 173 -3.36 -15.68 -10.20
CA ASP A 173 -4.72 -16.23 -10.28
C ASP A 173 -5.36 -16.52 -8.91
N LYS A 174 -4.56 -16.58 -7.85
CA LYS A 174 -5.04 -16.73 -6.47
C LYS A 174 -5.21 -15.40 -5.75
N GLU A 175 -4.69 -14.32 -6.34
CA GLU A 175 -4.76 -12.97 -5.79
C GLU A 175 -6.13 -12.33 -6.09
N PRO A 176 -6.54 -11.31 -5.31
CA PRO A 176 -7.79 -10.60 -5.52
C PRO A 176 -7.89 -9.94 -6.90
N ASP A 177 -9.11 -9.83 -7.41
CA ASP A 177 -9.40 -9.23 -8.72
C ASP A 177 -9.40 -7.69 -8.65
N ILE A 178 -8.19 -7.13 -8.60
CA ILE A 178 -7.93 -5.68 -8.63
C ILE A 178 -7.21 -5.30 -9.92
N SER A 179 -7.37 -4.03 -10.34
CA SER A 179 -6.88 -3.51 -11.63
C SER A 179 -5.36 -3.70 -11.83
N GLU A 180 -4.58 -3.53 -10.76
CA GLU A 180 -3.15 -3.69 -10.75
C GLU A 180 -2.75 -5.15 -11.02
N VAL A 181 -3.41 -6.11 -10.35
CA VAL A 181 -3.19 -7.55 -10.55
C VAL A 181 -3.55 -7.94 -11.98
N ALA A 182 -4.67 -7.47 -12.53
CA ALA A 182 -5.04 -7.71 -13.93
C ALA A 182 -3.98 -7.17 -14.90
N SER A 183 -3.45 -5.98 -14.63
CA SER A 183 -2.37 -5.37 -15.42
C SER A 183 -1.07 -6.20 -15.37
N MET A 184 -0.73 -6.74 -14.20
CA MET A 184 0.42 -7.62 -14.03
C MET A 184 0.24 -8.97 -14.74
N LYS A 185 -0.96 -9.58 -14.65
CA LYS A 185 -1.29 -10.80 -15.39
C LYS A 185 -1.12 -10.60 -16.90
N ALA A 186 -1.61 -9.48 -17.43
CA ALA A 186 -1.45 -9.14 -18.84
C ALA A 186 0.04 -9.00 -19.23
N ALA A 187 0.86 -8.40 -18.37
CA ALA A 187 2.30 -8.29 -18.60
C ALA A 187 3.02 -9.65 -18.61
N PHE A 188 2.69 -10.55 -17.67
CA PHE A 188 3.26 -11.90 -17.65
C PHE A 188 2.76 -12.78 -18.80
N ASP A 189 1.50 -12.67 -19.22
CA ASP A 189 0.99 -13.39 -20.40
C ASP A 189 1.70 -12.92 -21.69
N GLU A 190 1.89 -11.61 -21.85
CA GLU A 190 2.67 -11.06 -22.96
C GLU A 190 4.12 -11.56 -22.94
N HIS A 191 4.74 -11.57 -21.76
CA HIS A 191 6.09 -12.08 -21.55
C HIS A 191 6.20 -13.57 -21.89
N LEU A 192 5.28 -14.40 -21.41
CA LEU A 192 5.23 -15.83 -21.70
C LEU A 192 5.06 -16.10 -23.20
N ARG A 193 4.21 -15.32 -23.89
CA ARG A 193 4.07 -15.39 -25.36
C ARG A 193 5.38 -15.04 -26.06
N CYS A 194 6.13 -14.05 -25.58
CA CYS A 194 7.45 -13.71 -26.10
C CYS A 194 8.44 -14.87 -25.89
N MET A 195 8.51 -15.45 -24.69
CA MET A 195 9.39 -16.58 -24.39
C MET A 195 9.04 -17.84 -25.20
N ASN A 196 7.74 -18.10 -25.46
CA ASN A 196 7.30 -19.17 -26.35
C ASN A 196 7.77 -18.95 -27.80
N ARG A 197 7.71 -17.72 -28.31
CA ARG A 197 8.23 -17.41 -29.67
C ARG A 197 9.75 -17.53 -29.74
N LEU A 198 10.46 -17.09 -28.70
CA LEU A 198 11.92 -17.23 -28.60
C LEU A 198 12.33 -18.72 -28.56
N ALA A 199 11.65 -19.55 -27.76
CA ALA A 199 11.88 -20.99 -27.70
C ALA A 199 11.68 -21.65 -29.08
N ASN A 200 10.57 -21.34 -29.77
CA ASN A 200 10.32 -21.84 -31.11
C ASN A 200 11.41 -21.40 -32.11
N ALA A 201 11.85 -20.14 -32.04
CA ALA A 201 12.92 -19.62 -32.90
C ALA A 201 14.26 -20.34 -32.67
N LEU A 202 14.56 -20.71 -31.42
CA LEU A 202 15.72 -21.53 -31.05
C LEU A 202 15.61 -22.92 -31.65
N ASP A 203 14.50 -23.63 -31.43
CA ASP A 203 14.30 -24.99 -31.94
C ASP A 203 14.39 -25.05 -33.47
N GLU A 204 13.88 -24.01 -34.16
CA GLU A 204 13.98 -23.86 -35.62
C GLU A 204 15.31 -23.26 -36.10
N LYS A 205 16.21 -22.87 -35.19
CA LYS A 205 17.52 -22.25 -35.45
C LYS A 205 17.45 -20.99 -36.33
N LYS A 206 16.40 -20.17 -36.16
CA LYS A 206 16.17 -18.93 -36.92
C LYS A 206 16.86 -17.74 -36.23
N ALA A 207 18.14 -17.50 -36.56
CA ALA A 207 18.98 -16.47 -35.93
C ALA A 207 18.32 -15.08 -35.83
N PHE A 208 17.79 -14.55 -36.94
CA PHE A 208 17.13 -13.23 -36.94
C PHE A 208 15.91 -13.16 -36.00
N GLN A 209 15.16 -14.25 -35.86
CA GLN A 209 14.00 -14.33 -34.98
C GLN A 209 14.42 -14.44 -33.52
N ILE A 210 15.51 -15.15 -33.23
CA ILE A 210 16.12 -15.19 -31.90
C ILE A 210 16.51 -13.77 -31.47
N ASP A 211 17.25 -13.03 -32.31
CA ASP A 211 17.65 -11.64 -32.04
C ASP A 211 16.42 -10.74 -31.80
N LYS A 212 15.40 -10.86 -32.66
CA LYS A 212 14.16 -10.07 -32.59
C LYS A 212 13.39 -10.33 -31.29
N GLU A 213 13.14 -11.59 -30.95
CA GLU A 213 12.35 -11.93 -29.76
C GLU A 213 13.15 -11.63 -28.48
N LEU A 214 14.48 -11.76 -28.49
CA LEU A 214 15.30 -11.31 -27.37
C LEU A 214 15.25 -9.78 -27.19
N HIS A 215 15.22 -9.01 -28.28
CA HIS A 215 14.99 -7.57 -28.19
C HIS A 215 13.61 -7.24 -27.62
N GLN A 216 12.56 -7.95 -28.05
CA GLN A 216 11.21 -7.79 -27.50
C GLN A 216 11.13 -8.19 -26.03
N SER A 217 11.91 -9.19 -25.60
CA SER A 217 11.95 -9.60 -24.19
C SER A 217 12.31 -8.44 -23.27
N ARG A 218 13.17 -7.51 -23.71
CA ARG A 218 13.53 -6.30 -22.95
C ARG A 218 12.31 -5.45 -22.59
N GLN A 219 11.37 -5.30 -23.52
CA GLN A 219 10.14 -4.54 -23.30
C GLN A 219 9.23 -5.25 -22.28
N THR A 220 9.05 -6.57 -22.45
CA THR A 220 8.21 -7.35 -21.54
C THR A 220 8.77 -7.44 -20.12
N PHE A 221 10.09 -7.60 -19.97
CA PHE A 221 10.77 -7.55 -18.68
C PHE A 221 10.68 -6.15 -18.04
N GLY A 222 10.89 -5.10 -18.84
CA GLY A 222 10.74 -3.71 -18.37
C GLY A 222 9.35 -3.45 -17.81
N ARG A 223 8.31 -3.86 -18.53
CA ARG A 223 6.91 -3.73 -18.09
C ARG A 223 6.63 -4.47 -16.78
N ILE A 224 7.12 -5.72 -16.64
CA ILE A 224 6.98 -6.48 -15.39
C ILE A 224 7.69 -5.76 -14.24
N LYS A 225 8.91 -5.28 -14.45
CA LYS A 225 9.68 -4.55 -13.44
C LYS A 225 8.96 -3.28 -12.98
N GLU A 226 8.38 -2.53 -13.91
CA GLU A 226 7.64 -1.29 -13.61
C GLU A 226 6.36 -1.55 -12.81
N LEU A 227 5.62 -2.62 -13.15
CA LEU A 227 4.37 -2.96 -12.47
C LEU A 227 4.58 -3.64 -11.10
N MET A 228 5.73 -4.27 -10.87
CA MET A 228 5.96 -5.09 -9.67
C MET A 228 5.77 -4.30 -8.36
N PRO A 229 6.37 -3.11 -8.17
CA PRO A 229 6.19 -2.36 -6.92
C PRO A 229 4.73 -1.89 -6.74
N VAL A 230 4.07 -1.48 -7.82
CA VAL A 230 2.68 -1.00 -7.80
C VAL A 230 1.73 -2.11 -7.35
N VAL A 231 1.88 -3.30 -7.93
CA VAL A 231 1.05 -4.47 -7.60
C VAL A 231 1.35 -4.97 -6.20
N GLN A 232 2.62 -5.02 -5.79
CA GLN A 232 2.99 -5.39 -4.43
C GLN A 232 2.39 -4.44 -3.39
N MET A 233 2.40 -3.13 -3.65
CA MET A 233 1.78 -2.14 -2.78
C MET A 233 0.26 -2.32 -2.72
N ALA A 234 -0.40 -2.43 -3.88
CA ALA A 234 -1.85 -2.63 -3.95
C ALA A 234 -2.29 -3.93 -3.26
N LEU A 235 -1.56 -5.03 -3.48
CA LEU A 235 -1.80 -6.28 -2.78
C LEU A 235 -1.60 -6.11 -1.28
N ARG A 236 -0.55 -5.44 -0.81
CA ARG A 236 -0.34 -5.21 0.63
C ARG A 236 -1.46 -4.38 1.27
N GLY A 237 -1.98 -3.39 0.57
CA GLY A 237 -3.13 -2.59 1.01
C GLY A 237 -4.47 -3.35 1.01
N HIS A 238 -4.58 -4.45 0.26
CA HIS A 238 -5.80 -5.23 0.24
C HIS A 238 -5.85 -6.25 1.39
N GLY A 239 -6.90 -6.20 2.20
CA GLY A 239 -7.08 -7.17 3.27
C GLY A 239 -8.49 -7.15 3.87
N PRO A 240 -8.64 -7.65 5.12
CA PRO A 240 -9.94 -7.80 5.79
C PRO A 240 -10.56 -6.48 6.25
N THR A 241 -9.80 -5.38 6.28
CA THR A 241 -10.27 -4.06 6.75
C THR A 241 -10.44 -3.08 5.59
N ALA A 242 -11.22 -2.03 5.79
CA ALA A 242 -11.32 -0.92 4.84
C ALA A 242 -10.10 0.02 4.81
N TYR A 243 -9.09 -0.20 5.67
CA TYR A 243 -7.93 0.68 5.82
C TYR A 243 -6.68 0.02 5.23
N PRO A 244 -6.16 0.50 4.08
CA PRO A 244 -5.02 -0.11 3.42
C PRO A 244 -3.77 -0.24 4.29
N ASP A 245 -3.48 0.77 5.11
CA ASP A 245 -2.28 0.77 5.96
C ASP A 245 -2.37 -0.28 7.09
N ILE A 246 -3.58 -0.53 7.61
CA ILE A 246 -3.81 -1.62 8.58
C ILE A 246 -3.65 -2.98 7.91
N ASN A 247 -4.19 -3.16 6.70
CA ASN A 247 -4.00 -4.40 5.93
C ASN A 247 -2.52 -4.66 5.64
N MET A 248 -1.75 -3.60 5.37
CA MET A 248 -0.30 -3.67 5.19
C MET A 248 0.39 -4.13 6.48
N ILE A 249 0.07 -3.54 7.64
CA ILE A 249 0.61 -3.97 8.95
C ILE A 249 0.31 -5.44 9.23
N ILE A 250 -0.94 -5.89 9.02
CA ILE A 250 -1.34 -7.29 9.24
C ILE A 250 -0.49 -8.24 8.39
N LYS A 251 -0.20 -7.87 7.14
CA LYS A 251 0.65 -8.67 6.23
C LYS A 251 2.12 -8.62 6.64
N LEU A 252 2.64 -7.45 6.99
CA LEU A 252 4.01 -7.30 7.48
C LEU A 252 4.22 -8.09 8.78
N ALA A 253 3.24 -8.13 9.68
CA ALA A 253 3.30 -8.95 10.88
C ALA A 253 3.43 -10.45 10.54
N ARG A 254 2.70 -10.95 9.54
CA ARG A 254 2.84 -12.33 9.05
C ARG A 254 4.20 -12.56 8.40
N ASP A 255 4.68 -11.61 7.59
CA ASP A 255 5.99 -11.72 6.95
C ASP A 255 7.14 -11.69 7.98
N VAL A 256 7.01 -10.91 9.08
CA VAL A 256 7.96 -10.90 10.20
C VAL A 256 7.91 -12.22 10.98
N GLU A 257 6.71 -12.73 11.26
CA GLU A 257 6.50 -14.05 11.86
C GLU A 257 7.20 -15.16 11.06
N GLU A 258 7.05 -15.12 9.74
CA GLU A 258 7.66 -16.07 8.80
C GLU A 258 9.12 -15.75 8.47
N GLN A 259 9.71 -14.71 9.09
CA GLN A 259 11.08 -14.22 8.90
C GLN A 259 11.42 -13.87 7.45
N ARG A 260 10.42 -13.45 6.66
CA ARG A 260 10.58 -12.99 5.28
C ARG A 260 11.03 -11.54 5.19
N VAL A 261 10.70 -10.71 6.17
CA VAL A 261 11.07 -9.29 6.23
C VAL A 261 11.65 -8.90 7.59
N SER A 262 12.44 -7.82 7.61
CA SER A 262 12.95 -7.22 8.84
C SER A 262 11.83 -6.60 9.66
N GLU A 263 11.91 -6.74 10.98
CA GLU A 263 11.01 -6.08 11.94
C GLU A 263 11.00 -4.56 11.80
N SER A 264 12.11 -3.95 11.38
CA SER A 264 12.21 -2.50 11.20
C SER A 264 11.16 -1.97 10.21
N ILE A 265 10.83 -2.73 9.17
CA ILE A 265 9.81 -2.34 8.18
C ILE A 265 8.42 -2.31 8.82
N LEU A 266 8.16 -3.24 9.75
CA LEU A 266 6.91 -3.27 10.50
C LEU A 266 6.84 -2.11 11.50
N VAL A 267 7.96 -1.76 12.15
CA VAL A 267 8.06 -0.59 13.04
C VAL A 267 7.75 0.69 12.28
N ASP A 268 8.41 0.96 11.16
CA ASP A 268 8.19 2.17 10.36
C ASP A 268 6.72 2.30 9.91
N ALA A 269 6.10 1.17 9.54
CA ALA A 269 4.68 1.13 9.16
C ALA A 269 3.75 1.39 10.36
N LEU A 270 4.07 0.83 11.53
CA LEU A 270 3.32 1.06 12.77
C LEU A 270 3.39 2.51 13.23
N GLU A 271 4.57 3.14 13.16
CA GLU A 271 4.76 4.56 13.51
C GLU A 271 3.89 5.46 12.63
N THR A 272 3.92 5.23 11.31
CA THR A 272 3.10 5.98 10.33
C THR A 272 1.60 5.88 10.65
N VAL A 273 1.14 4.66 10.98
CA VAL A 273 -0.26 4.42 11.35
C VAL A 273 -0.58 5.06 12.71
N ALA A 274 0.27 4.91 13.72
CA ALA A 274 0.06 5.48 15.04
C ALA A 274 -0.10 7.01 14.97
N GLU A 275 0.73 7.70 14.18
CA GLU A 275 0.62 9.14 13.94
C GLU A 275 -0.72 9.51 13.29
N SER A 276 -1.08 8.83 12.19
CA SER A 276 -2.34 9.08 11.48
C SER A 276 -3.59 8.84 12.35
N PHE A 277 -3.56 7.80 13.19
CA PHE A 277 -4.63 7.49 14.12
C PHE A 277 -4.70 8.50 15.27
N GLY A 278 -3.57 8.96 15.79
CA GLY A 278 -3.52 10.03 16.78
C GLY A 278 -4.19 11.31 16.29
N GLU A 279 -3.86 11.76 15.08
CA GLU A 279 -4.51 12.92 14.45
C GLU A 279 -6.02 12.72 14.26
N THR A 280 -6.43 11.52 13.83
CA THR A 280 -7.84 11.20 13.61
C THR A 280 -8.62 11.17 14.92
N ARG A 281 -8.03 10.64 16.00
CA ARG A 281 -8.60 10.62 17.35
C ARG A 281 -8.81 12.04 17.87
N GLU A 282 -7.82 12.91 17.73
CA GLU A 282 -7.94 14.33 18.12
C GLU A 282 -9.06 15.04 17.34
N LYS A 283 -9.14 14.80 16.03
CA LYS A 283 -10.22 15.36 15.18
C LYS A 283 -11.59 14.88 15.67
N ILE A 284 -11.76 13.59 15.97
CA ILE A 284 -13.04 13.06 16.47
C ILE A 284 -13.38 13.62 17.85
N ALA A 285 -12.40 13.74 18.75
CA ALA A 285 -12.60 14.35 20.06
C ALA A 285 -13.05 15.82 19.95
N SER A 286 -12.58 16.55 18.93
CA SER A 286 -12.97 17.94 18.68
C SER A 286 -14.40 18.12 18.17
N ILE A 287 -15.03 17.06 17.64
CA ILE A 287 -16.42 17.09 17.13
C ILE A 287 -17.44 17.04 18.27
N SER A 288 -17.07 16.49 19.43
CA SER A 288 -17.96 16.35 20.59
C SER A 288 -18.24 17.70 21.26
N GLY A 289 -19.44 18.27 21.09
CA GLY A 289 -19.87 19.56 21.65
C GLY A 289 -21.01 19.49 22.68
N GLU A 290 -21.19 20.59 23.44
CA GLU A 290 -22.38 20.79 24.29
C GLU A 290 -23.62 21.04 23.41
N GLY A 291 -24.28 19.97 22.97
CA GLY A 291 -25.50 20.06 22.14
C GLY A 291 -25.81 18.82 21.32
N ASP A 292 -24.86 17.89 21.21
CA ASP A 292 -24.95 16.72 20.34
C ASP A 292 -26.11 15.78 20.70
N SER A 293 -26.70 15.17 19.67
CA SER A 293 -27.72 14.16 19.88
C SER A 293 -27.18 12.97 20.67
N ALA A 294 -28.02 12.32 21.47
CA ALA A 294 -27.62 11.14 22.23
C ALA A 294 -27.08 10.00 21.32
N LEU A 295 -27.57 9.92 20.09
CA LEU A 295 -27.11 8.95 19.09
C LEU A 295 -25.70 9.29 18.60
N LEU A 296 -25.39 10.57 18.38
CA LEU A 296 -24.04 10.98 17.97
C LEU A 296 -23.04 10.66 19.09
N LYS A 297 -23.41 10.92 20.34
CA LYS A 297 -22.56 10.58 21.51
C LYS A 297 -22.26 9.08 21.60
N GLU A 298 -23.26 8.22 21.40
CA GLU A 298 -23.08 6.77 21.41
C GLU A 298 -22.09 6.31 20.32
N GLU A 299 -22.20 6.85 19.10
CA GLU A 299 -21.29 6.50 18.00
C GLU A 299 -19.87 7.07 18.22
N LEU A 300 -19.74 8.27 18.83
CA LEU A 300 -18.45 8.84 19.22
C LEU A 300 -17.77 8.03 20.33
N GLU A 301 -18.54 7.57 21.34
CA GLU A 301 -18.03 6.68 22.38
C GLU A 301 -17.54 5.34 21.80
N ARG A 302 -18.27 4.79 20.82
CA ARG A 302 -17.84 3.58 20.10
C ARG A 302 -16.55 3.82 19.31
N ALA A 303 -16.42 4.97 18.64
CA ALA A 303 -15.20 5.33 17.94
C ALA A 303 -14.01 5.45 18.93
N GLN A 304 -14.21 6.05 20.10
CA GLN A 304 -13.19 6.13 21.15
C GLN A 304 -12.73 4.75 21.62
N GLN A 305 -13.67 3.81 21.86
CA GLN A 305 -13.32 2.43 22.21
C GLN A 305 -12.49 1.75 21.12
N ALA A 306 -12.78 2.00 19.84
CA ALA A 306 -11.99 1.46 18.74
C ALA A 306 -10.56 2.04 18.72
N PHE A 307 -10.38 3.32 19.05
CA PHE A 307 -9.04 3.91 19.23
C PHE A 307 -8.29 3.29 20.40
N ASP A 308 -8.96 3.06 21.54
CA ASP A 308 -8.33 2.42 22.69
C ASP A 308 -7.85 1.00 22.34
N MET A 309 -8.65 0.23 21.58
CA MET A 309 -8.25 -1.09 21.06
C MET A 309 -7.05 -1.01 20.11
N MET A 310 -6.96 0.05 19.30
CA MET A 310 -5.84 0.29 18.38
C MET A 310 -4.55 0.57 19.17
N GLU A 311 -4.62 1.41 20.20
CA GLU A 311 -3.48 1.71 21.08
C GLU A 311 -3.00 0.45 21.82
N GLU A 312 -3.92 -0.34 22.37
CA GLU A 312 -3.55 -1.63 22.97
C GLU A 312 -2.90 -2.60 21.98
N ALA A 313 -3.29 -2.57 20.70
CA ALA A 313 -2.68 -3.40 19.68
C ALA A 313 -1.24 -2.95 19.37
N ILE A 314 -1.01 -1.64 19.33
CA ILE A 314 0.33 -1.04 19.15
C ILE A 314 1.22 -1.40 20.35
N ASP A 315 0.72 -1.29 21.59
CA ASP A 315 1.45 -1.69 22.79
C ASP A 315 1.85 -3.19 22.76
N GLU A 316 0.99 -4.07 22.22
CA GLU A 316 1.33 -5.49 22.03
C GLU A 316 2.40 -5.70 20.94
N PHE A 317 2.45 -4.86 19.89
CA PHE A 317 3.57 -4.89 18.95
C PHE A 317 4.89 -4.50 19.63
N ASP A 318 4.87 -3.50 20.50
CA ASP A 318 6.04 -3.09 21.29
C ASP A 318 6.50 -4.22 22.24
N GLU A 319 5.56 -4.89 22.92
CA GLU A 319 5.87 -6.07 23.73
C GLU A 319 6.52 -7.18 22.87
N PHE A 320 6.04 -7.39 21.64
CA PHE A 320 6.70 -8.31 20.72
C PHE A 320 8.12 -7.86 20.37
N PHE A 321 8.37 -6.57 20.16
CA PHE A 321 9.70 -6.08 19.83
C PHE A 321 10.70 -6.24 20.99
N GLU A 322 10.23 -6.15 22.23
CA GLU A 322 11.05 -6.40 23.42
C GLU A 322 11.24 -7.91 23.71
N GLY A 323 10.15 -8.68 23.66
CA GLY A 323 10.09 -10.06 24.11
C GLY A 323 10.32 -11.12 23.02
N ARG A 324 10.23 -10.75 21.74
CA ARG A 324 10.30 -11.64 20.56
C ARG A 324 9.31 -12.80 20.60
N MET A 325 8.18 -12.60 21.26
CA MET A 325 7.14 -13.62 21.45
C MET A 325 6.18 -13.63 20.27
N VAL A 326 6.34 -14.57 19.33
CA VAL A 326 5.52 -14.68 18.10
C VAL A 326 4.01 -14.72 18.36
N HIS A 327 3.57 -15.32 19.48
CA HIS A 327 2.14 -15.35 19.81
C HIS A 327 1.58 -13.96 20.17
N VAL A 328 2.41 -13.06 20.71
CA VAL A 328 2.05 -11.65 20.96
C VAL A 328 1.91 -10.93 19.63
N LEU A 329 2.84 -11.12 18.68
CA LEU A 329 2.73 -10.54 17.33
C LEU A 329 1.42 -10.91 16.63
N ARG A 330 1.00 -12.18 16.73
CA ARG A 330 -0.29 -12.65 16.18
C ARG A 330 -1.49 -12.04 16.90
N SER A 331 -1.38 -11.87 18.22
CA SER A 331 -2.41 -11.22 19.04
C SER A 331 -2.58 -9.76 18.63
N ALA A 332 -1.48 -9.02 18.56
CA ALA A 332 -1.43 -7.63 18.11
C ALA A 332 -2.06 -7.44 16.73
N ALA A 333 -1.65 -8.28 15.76
CA ALA A 333 -2.21 -8.26 14.40
C ALA A 333 -3.71 -8.60 14.34
N THR A 334 -4.21 -9.42 15.26
CA THR A 334 -5.65 -9.72 15.36
C THR A 334 -6.41 -8.56 16.00
N LYS A 335 -5.83 -7.95 17.04
CA LYS A 335 -6.44 -6.83 17.75
C LYS A 335 -6.52 -5.58 16.88
N ILE A 336 -5.45 -5.28 16.11
CA ILE A 336 -5.44 -4.15 15.18
C ILE A 336 -6.49 -4.31 14.06
N GLU A 337 -6.70 -5.54 13.57
CA GLU A 337 -7.76 -5.86 12.61
C GLU A 337 -9.15 -5.58 13.21
N GLN A 338 -9.40 -6.06 14.43
CA GLN A 338 -10.68 -5.85 15.13
C GLN A 338 -10.95 -4.37 15.41
N ALA A 339 -9.93 -3.63 15.87
CA ALA A 339 -10.01 -2.20 16.12
C ALA A 339 -10.39 -1.43 14.85
N ALA A 340 -9.76 -1.77 13.71
CA ALA A 340 -10.08 -1.17 12.42
C ALA A 340 -11.53 -1.45 11.97
N VAL A 341 -12.01 -2.68 12.14
CA VAL A 341 -13.41 -3.04 11.81
C VAL A 341 -14.41 -2.27 12.67
N GLU A 342 -14.16 -2.16 13.98
CA GLU A 342 -15.02 -1.39 14.89
C GLU A 342 -14.98 0.11 14.58
N MET A 343 -13.80 0.65 14.21
CA MET A 343 -13.66 2.04 13.81
C MET A 343 -14.47 2.36 12.55
N GLU A 344 -14.41 1.49 11.53
CA GLU A 344 -15.21 1.67 10.31
C GLU A 344 -16.71 1.64 10.63
N ALA A 345 -17.13 0.73 11.50
CA ALA A 345 -18.52 0.61 11.94
C ALA A 345 -19.00 1.88 12.66
N ALA A 346 -18.20 2.40 13.60
CA ALA A 346 -18.48 3.63 14.33
C ALA A 346 -18.51 4.85 13.38
N TYR A 347 -17.55 4.96 12.47
CA TYR A 347 -17.51 6.05 11.49
C TYR A 347 -18.75 6.06 10.57
N LYS A 348 -19.15 4.88 10.06
CA LYS A 348 -20.41 4.72 9.30
C LYS A 348 -21.64 5.06 10.15
N GLY A 349 -21.59 4.81 11.46
CA GLY A 349 -22.61 5.22 12.43
C GLY A 349 -22.72 6.74 12.54
N VAL A 350 -21.60 7.42 12.79
CA VAL A 350 -21.50 8.89 12.84
C VAL A 350 -22.05 9.52 11.56
N LEU A 351 -21.65 9.04 10.39
CA LEU A 351 -22.16 9.55 9.10
C LEU A 351 -23.69 9.39 8.96
N LYS A 352 -24.25 8.27 9.42
CA LYS A 352 -25.71 8.04 9.40
C LYS A 352 -26.45 8.96 10.37
N VAL A 353 -25.86 9.28 11.53
CA VAL A 353 -26.44 10.22 12.47
C VAL A 353 -26.40 11.64 11.91
N ALA A 354 -25.24 12.05 11.39
CA ALA A 354 -25.06 13.34 10.73
C ALA A 354 -26.06 13.53 9.55
N ASP A 355 -26.31 12.48 8.76
CA ASP A 355 -27.29 12.53 7.68
C ASP A 355 -28.74 12.67 8.19
N ARG A 356 -29.04 12.28 9.43
CA ARG A 356 -30.38 12.40 10.04
C ARG A 356 -30.56 13.70 10.82
N GLU A 357 -29.48 14.25 11.38
CA GLU A 357 -29.51 15.52 12.09
C GLU A 357 -29.94 16.65 11.13
N GLY A 358 -30.81 17.54 11.62
CA GLY A 358 -31.39 18.59 10.77
C GLY A 358 -32.41 18.08 9.73
N LYS A 359 -32.80 16.80 9.75
CA LYS A 359 -33.83 16.25 8.86
C LYS A 359 -35.07 15.74 9.62
N THR A 360 -36.23 15.84 8.98
CA THR A 360 -37.51 15.35 9.48
C THR A 360 -37.90 14.04 8.78
N PRO A 361 -38.19 12.95 9.53
CA PRO A 361 -38.62 11.69 8.93
C PRO A 361 -40.05 11.78 8.39
N CYS A 362 -40.29 11.22 7.22
CA CYS A 362 -41.62 11.10 6.65
C CYS A 362 -42.44 10.04 7.40
N VAL A 363 -43.61 10.41 7.91
CA VAL A 363 -44.50 9.50 8.66
C VAL A 363 -45.02 8.34 7.80
N LYS A 364 -45.06 8.51 6.47
CA LYS A 364 -45.57 7.49 5.54
C LYS A 364 -44.51 6.47 5.12
N CYS A 365 -43.30 6.91 4.74
CA CYS A 365 -42.28 6.04 4.18
C CYS A 365 -40.97 5.97 4.99
N GLY A 366 -40.81 6.76 6.05
CA GLY A 366 -39.61 6.79 6.88
C GLY A 366 -38.40 7.52 6.28
N HIS A 367 -38.49 8.04 5.05
CA HIS A 367 -37.42 8.81 4.42
C HIS A 367 -37.15 10.12 5.18
N TYR A 368 -35.88 10.47 5.42
CA TYR A 368 -35.48 11.71 6.09
C TYR A 368 -35.37 12.85 5.08
N ASN A 369 -36.06 13.96 5.33
CA ASN A 369 -36.14 15.10 4.41
C ASN A 369 -35.60 16.36 5.12
N PRO A 370 -35.03 17.32 4.39
CA PRO A 370 -34.67 18.62 4.96
C PRO A 370 -35.83 19.25 5.72
N ILE A 371 -35.58 19.89 6.87
CA ILE A 371 -36.62 20.50 7.72
C ILE A 371 -37.49 21.51 6.95
N GLU A 372 -36.96 22.13 5.91
CA GLU A 372 -37.63 23.14 5.09
C GLU A 372 -38.71 22.56 4.15
N ARG A 373 -38.65 21.26 3.84
CA ARG A 373 -39.60 20.65 2.91
C ARG A 373 -40.92 20.32 3.60
N GLN A 374 -42.03 20.67 2.94
CA GLN A 374 -43.38 20.32 3.39
C GLN A 374 -43.89 18.99 2.82
N ILE A 375 -43.20 18.43 1.82
CA ILE A 375 -43.59 17.21 1.13
C ILE A 375 -42.37 16.29 1.03
N CYS A 376 -42.59 15.01 1.28
CA CYS A 376 -41.54 13.99 1.22
C CYS A 376 -41.03 13.79 -0.21
N GLU A 377 -39.71 13.82 -0.40
CA GLU A 377 -39.06 13.65 -1.71
C GLU A 377 -39.28 12.25 -2.30
N SER A 378 -39.36 11.24 -1.44
CA SER A 378 -39.48 9.84 -1.85
C SER A 378 -40.92 9.42 -2.18
N CYS A 379 -41.92 9.85 -1.40
CA CYS A 379 -43.29 9.33 -1.53
C CYS A 379 -44.40 10.38 -1.71
N GLY A 380 -44.05 11.67 -1.73
CA GLY A 380 -45.01 12.77 -1.91
C GLY A 380 -45.95 13.01 -0.73
N ALA A 381 -45.76 12.35 0.41
CA ALA A 381 -46.60 12.57 1.59
C ALA A 381 -46.24 13.90 2.30
N PRO A 382 -47.22 14.61 2.89
CA PRO A 382 -46.94 15.82 3.65
C PRO A 382 -46.09 15.50 4.89
N LEU A 383 -45.08 16.33 5.13
CA LEU A 383 -44.17 16.24 6.27
C LEU A 383 -44.74 17.01 7.47
N PRO A 384 -44.48 16.57 8.71
CA PRO A 384 -44.93 17.27 9.90
C PRO A 384 -44.20 18.62 10.03
N VAL A 385 -44.87 19.70 9.65
CA VAL A 385 -44.38 21.06 9.83
C VAL A 385 -44.45 21.39 11.32
N LYS A 386 -43.31 21.68 11.95
CA LYS A 386 -43.31 22.18 13.34
C LYS A 386 -44.01 23.54 13.36
N ALA A 387 -45.27 23.55 13.78
CA ALA A 387 -46.03 24.78 14.00
C ALA A 387 -45.40 25.56 15.16
N GLY A 388 -44.57 26.56 14.86
CA GLY A 388 -44.13 27.51 15.88
C GLY A 388 -42.76 28.18 15.70
N THR A 389 -41.90 27.73 14.78
CA THR A 389 -40.58 28.36 14.61
C THR A 389 -40.54 29.19 13.33
N ALA A 390 -40.93 30.46 13.42
CA ALA A 390 -40.50 31.45 12.45
C ALA A 390 -38.97 31.59 12.57
N ARG A 391 -38.22 31.00 11.64
CA ARG A 391 -36.76 31.18 11.54
C ARG A 391 -36.44 32.20 10.45
N SER A 392 -35.53 33.10 10.82
CA SER A 392 -34.77 33.99 9.95
C SER A 392 -33.96 33.18 8.93
N THR A 393 -33.82 33.70 7.71
CA THR A 393 -33.13 33.12 6.53
C THR A 393 -31.59 33.13 6.62
N PHE A 394 -31.03 32.93 7.81
CA PHE A 394 -29.59 32.69 7.98
C PHE A 394 -29.40 31.43 8.84
N GLU A 395 -29.21 30.29 8.17
CA GLU A 395 -28.64 29.08 8.77
C GLU A 395 -27.19 28.96 8.28
N THR A 396 -26.27 29.56 9.03
CA THR A 396 -24.86 29.16 9.07
C THR A 396 -24.73 28.11 10.17
N SER A 397 -24.50 26.85 9.82
CA SER A 397 -24.03 25.85 10.76
C SER A 397 -22.61 26.22 11.20
N GLU A 398 -22.45 26.61 12.46
CA GLU A 398 -21.18 26.90 13.11
C GLU A 398 -20.45 25.59 13.47
N GLY A 399 -19.25 25.39 12.93
CA GLY A 399 -18.17 24.69 13.61
C GLY A 399 -17.16 25.73 14.12
N PRO A 400 -16.38 25.45 15.18
CA PRO A 400 -15.40 26.39 15.69
C PRO A 400 -14.36 26.74 14.61
N ALA A 401 -14.00 28.02 14.56
CA ALA A 401 -13.07 28.59 13.59
C ALA A 401 -11.76 27.77 13.53
N ARG A 402 -11.56 27.03 12.44
CA ARG A 402 -10.28 26.37 12.12
C ARG A 402 -9.31 27.44 11.62
N GLN A 403 -8.23 27.67 12.38
CA GLN A 403 -7.11 28.47 11.89
C GLN A 403 -6.48 27.78 10.66
N ALA A 404 -6.24 28.57 9.62
CA ALA A 404 -5.56 28.13 8.41
C ALA A 404 -4.07 27.85 8.70
N THR A 405 -3.74 26.63 9.09
CA THR A 405 -2.38 26.10 9.01
C THR A 405 -2.20 25.38 7.67
N GLY A 406 -1.19 25.79 6.91
CA GLY A 406 -0.88 25.24 5.60
C GLY A 406 -0.50 23.76 5.69
N GLY A 407 -1.39 22.89 5.21
CA GLY A 407 -1.18 21.45 5.16
C GLY A 407 -2.42 20.68 4.70
N GLY A 408 -2.54 20.47 3.38
CA GLY A 408 -3.12 19.26 2.77
C GLY A 408 -4.61 18.91 2.85
N GLU A 409 -5.40 19.34 3.84
CA GLU A 409 -6.78 18.83 4.00
C GLU A 409 -7.85 19.71 3.36
N PRO A 410 -8.74 19.18 2.49
CA PRO A 410 -9.78 19.95 1.81
C PRO A 410 -10.71 20.71 2.78
N PHE A 411 -11.10 21.92 2.41
CA PHE A 411 -12.10 22.73 3.05
C PHE A 411 -13.50 22.14 2.75
N VAL A 412 -14.14 21.55 3.76
CA VAL A 412 -15.40 20.81 3.56
C VAL A 412 -16.60 21.63 4.02
N THR A 413 -17.28 22.26 3.06
CA THR A 413 -18.70 22.67 3.25
C THR A 413 -19.60 21.52 2.81
N THR A 414 -20.87 21.48 3.23
CA THR A 414 -21.85 20.46 2.82
C THR A 414 -21.95 20.32 1.29
N ASN A 415 -21.81 21.42 0.56
CA ASN A 415 -21.86 21.41 -0.90
C ASN A 415 -20.59 20.83 -1.53
N LEU A 416 -19.43 21.20 -1.00
CA LEU A 416 -18.13 20.66 -1.45
C LEU A 416 -18.01 19.18 -1.14
N PHE A 417 -18.52 18.74 0.02
CA PHE A 417 -18.56 17.34 0.39
C PHE A 417 -19.30 16.49 -0.64
N LYS A 418 -20.44 16.97 -1.16
CA LYS A 418 -21.19 16.28 -2.21
C LYS A 418 -20.39 16.14 -3.50
N VAL A 419 -19.62 17.16 -3.87
CA VAL A 419 -18.71 17.09 -5.04
C VAL A 419 -17.58 16.09 -4.79
N TYR A 420 -16.96 16.11 -3.62
CA TYR A 420 -15.88 15.18 -3.27
C TYR A 420 -16.35 13.73 -3.18
N GLN A 421 -17.53 13.48 -2.62
CA GLN A 421 -18.16 12.16 -2.67
C GLN A 421 -18.39 11.70 -4.10
N ALA A 422 -18.90 12.58 -4.96
CA ALA A 422 -19.13 12.24 -6.36
C ALA A 422 -17.81 11.96 -7.11
N VAL A 423 -16.73 12.70 -6.80
CA VAL A 423 -15.38 12.44 -7.35
C VAL A 423 -14.87 11.06 -6.93
N ASN A 424 -14.99 10.71 -5.65
CA ASN A 424 -14.56 9.39 -5.17
C ASN A 424 -15.44 8.27 -5.76
N ALA A 425 -16.74 8.50 -5.86
CA ALA A 425 -17.68 7.53 -6.40
C ALA A 425 -17.48 7.29 -7.91
N ILE A 426 -17.19 8.33 -8.71
CA ILE A 426 -16.90 8.15 -10.14
C ILE A 426 -15.54 7.46 -10.34
N ASP A 427 -14.55 7.78 -9.50
CA ASP A 427 -13.23 7.14 -9.54
C ASP A 427 -13.30 5.65 -9.16
N ALA A 428 -14.13 5.31 -8.19
CA ALA A 428 -14.44 3.94 -7.80
C ALA A 428 -15.41 3.22 -8.77
N GLY A 429 -15.97 3.91 -9.77
CA GLY A 429 -16.94 3.36 -10.71
C GLY A 429 -18.32 3.06 -10.09
N GLU A 430 -18.64 3.65 -8.95
CA GLU A 430 -19.91 3.49 -8.21
C GLU A 430 -21.06 4.31 -8.81
N ILE A 431 -20.75 5.43 -9.47
CA ILE A 431 -21.72 6.26 -10.20
C ILE A 431 -21.36 6.33 -11.68
N THR A 432 -22.36 6.62 -12.50
CA THR A 432 -22.21 6.79 -13.95
C THR A 432 -21.68 8.19 -14.31
N PRO A 433 -21.07 8.36 -15.50
CA PRO A 433 -20.69 9.67 -16.02
C PRO A 433 -21.83 10.70 -16.05
N ASP A 434 -23.07 10.24 -16.31
CA ASP A 434 -24.26 11.09 -16.33
C ASP A 434 -24.61 11.57 -14.92
N GLU A 435 -24.64 10.66 -13.92
CA GLU A 435 -24.85 11.03 -12.51
C GLU A 435 -23.77 11.98 -11.99
N PHE A 436 -22.51 11.76 -12.35
CA PHE A 436 -21.43 12.67 -12.01
C PHE A 436 -21.63 14.05 -12.66
N THR A 437 -22.02 14.08 -13.93
CA THR A 437 -22.34 15.32 -14.66
C THR A 437 -23.49 16.10 -14.01
N GLU A 438 -24.52 15.41 -13.50
CA GLU A 438 -25.61 16.06 -12.77
C GLU A 438 -25.12 16.75 -11.49
N VAL A 439 -24.20 16.14 -10.75
CA VAL A 439 -23.60 16.75 -9.56
C VAL A 439 -22.78 18.00 -9.96
N LEU A 440 -21.99 17.92 -11.02
CA LEU A 440 -21.20 19.06 -11.50
C LEU A 440 -22.11 20.21 -11.98
N ASN A 441 -23.17 19.92 -12.74
CA ASN A 441 -24.14 20.92 -13.19
C ASN A 441 -24.85 21.60 -12.01
N TRP A 442 -25.25 20.83 -11.00
CA TRP A 442 -25.86 21.36 -9.79
C TRP A 442 -24.92 22.31 -9.05
N PHE A 443 -23.66 21.89 -8.88
CA PHE A 443 -22.65 22.67 -8.16
C PHE A 443 -22.28 23.94 -8.92
N GLU A 444 -22.09 23.86 -10.24
CA GLU A 444 -21.84 25.01 -11.11
C GLU A 444 -22.99 26.02 -11.02
N ASN A 445 -24.25 25.57 -11.12
CA ASN A 445 -25.40 26.46 -10.98
C ASN A 445 -25.46 27.13 -9.59
N LEU A 446 -25.08 26.42 -8.53
CA LEU A 446 -25.00 26.99 -7.18
C LEU A 446 -23.97 28.13 -7.13
N VAL A 447 -22.79 27.93 -7.73
CA VAL A 447 -21.72 28.93 -7.81
C VAL A 447 -22.18 30.15 -8.60
N GLU A 448 -22.83 29.94 -9.75
CA GLU A 448 -23.34 31.03 -10.59
C GLU A 448 -24.46 31.84 -9.92
N VAL A 449 -25.39 31.17 -9.23
CA VAL A 449 -26.45 31.86 -8.48
C VAL A 449 -25.85 32.71 -7.37
N ASN A 450 -24.85 32.21 -6.66
CA ASN A 450 -24.19 32.99 -5.61
C ASN A 450 -23.36 34.15 -6.16
N TYR A 451 -22.67 33.94 -7.28
CA TYR A 451 -21.91 35.00 -7.96
C TYR A 451 -22.82 36.15 -8.43
N ASN A 452 -23.95 35.83 -9.06
CA ASN A 452 -24.89 36.84 -9.56
C ASN A 452 -25.69 37.55 -8.45
N ASN A 453 -25.77 36.97 -7.26
CA ASN A 453 -26.41 37.58 -6.09
C ASN A 453 -25.40 38.25 -5.15
N ALA A 454 -24.12 38.30 -5.53
CA ALA A 454 -23.13 39.04 -4.77
C ALA A 454 -23.54 40.53 -4.73
N PRO A 455 -23.46 41.21 -3.56
CA PRO A 455 -23.75 42.62 -3.48
C PRO A 455 -22.83 43.39 -4.43
N GLU A 456 -23.39 44.32 -5.21
CA GLU A 456 -22.55 45.26 -5.95
C GLU A 456 -21.73 46.09 -4.94
N PRO A 457 -20.42 46.27 -5.17
CA PRO A 457 -19.58 47.07 -4.28
C PRO A 457 -20.13 48.50 -4.23
N ASP A 458 -20.27 49.04 -3.02
CA ASP A 458 -20.64 50.45 -2.82
C ASP A 458 -19.49 51.31 -3.36
N GLU A 459 -19.77 52.32 -4.20
CA GLU A 459 -18.73 53.16 -4.85
C GLU A 459 -17.86 53.95 -3.83
N GLU A 460 -18.24 53.93 -2.54
CA GLU A 460 -17.48 54.51 -1.43
C GLU A 460 -16.55 53.51 -0.71
N GLY A 461 -16.53 52.24 -1.11
CA GLY A 461 -15.64 51.21 -0.57
C GLY A 461 -14.19 51.42 -0.99
N GLY A 462 -13.34 51.89 -0.08
CA GLY A 462 -11.90 52.07 -0.35
C GLY A 462 -11.16 50.76 -0.69
N GLU A 463 -9.82 50.85 -0.81
CA GLU A 463 -8.90 49.77 -1.25
C GLU A 463 -9.15 48.36 -0.65
N ALA A 464 -9.67 48.27 0.58
CA ALA A 464 -10.01 47.00 1.21
C ALA A 464 -11.25 46.30 0.59
N ALA A 465 -12.22 47.06 0.10
CA ALA A 465 -13.40 46.52 -0.58
C ALA A 465 -13.03 45.97 -1.97
N GLU A 466 -12.20 46.71 -2.72
CA GLU A 466 -11.67 46.26 -4.02
C GLU A 466 -10.86 44.95 -3.87
N ALA A 467 -10.03 44.84 -2.83
CA ALA A 467 -9.26 43.62 -2.57
C ALA A 467 -10.13 42.40 -2.22
N LEU A 468 -11.24 42.60 -1.48
CA LEU A 468 -12.19 41.54 -1.16
C LEU A 468 -12.98 41.10 -2.40
N GLU A 469 -13.37 42.05 -3.26
CA GLU A 469 -14.04 41.77 -4.53
C GLU A 469 -13.12 40.98 -5.48
N GLU A 470 -11.86 41.41 -5.63
CA GLU A 470 -10.89 40.69 -6.45
C GLU A 470 -10.67 39.26 -5.93
N MET A 471 -10.58 39.09 -4.60
CA MET A 471 -10.46 37.77 -3.98
C MET A 471 -11.70 36.90 -4.22
N PHE A 472 -12.90 37.50 -4.23
CA PHE A 472 -14.17 36.82 -4.51
C PHE A 472 -14.20 36.28 -5.94
N VAL A 473 -13.91 37.16 -6.91
CA VAL A 473 -13.87 36.82 -8.34
C VAL A 473 -12.84 35.73 -8.59
N ASN A 474 -11.63 35.85 -8.03
CA ASN A 474 -10.59 34.84 -8.16
C ASN A 474 -11.00 33.48 -7.54
N GLY A 475 -11.72 33.49 -6.42
CA GLY A 475 -12.23 32.27 -5.80
C GLY A 475 -13.26 31.55 -6.67
N VAL A 476 -14.17 32.30 -7.30
CA VAL A 476 -15.17 31.75 -8.23
C VAL A 476 -14.52 31.20 -9.50
N GLU A 477 -13.55 31.90 -10.09
CA GLU A 477 -12.82 31.43 -11.27
C GLU A 477 -12.04 30.13 -11.01
N GLU A 478 -11.42 29.98 -9.84
CA GLU A 478 -10.75 28.72 -9.46
C GLU A 478 -11.73 27.56 -9.33
N ILE A 479 -12.92 27.79 -8.77
CA ILE A 479 -13.97 26.77 -8.71
C ILE A 479 -14.43 26.39 -10.13
N ARG A 480 -14.68 27.36 -11.02
CA ARG A 480 -15.05 27.11 -12.43
C ARG A 480 -13.99 26.28 -13.15
N LYS A 481 -12.72 26.63 -12.98
CA LYS A 481 -11.60 25.88 -13.55
C LYS A 481 -11.54 24.46 -13.00
N GLY A 482 -11.77 24.28 -11.70
CA GLY A 482 -11.85 22.96 -11.09
C GLY A 482 -13.00 22.10 -11.65
N ILE A 483 -14.19 22.68 -11.83
CA ILE A 483 -15.33 22.01 -12.49
C ILE A 483 -14.97 21.61 -13.92
N ALA A 484 -14.29 22.48 -14.68
CA ALA A 484 -13.83 22.16 -16.04
C ALA A 484 -12.87 20.97 -16.07
N CYS A 485 -11.89 20.90 -15.16
CA CYS A 485 -11.00 19.74 -15.02
C CYS A 485 -11.79 18.45 -14.71
N LEU A 486 -12.79 18.53 -13.83
CA LEU A 486 -13.64 17.36 -13.51
C LEU A 486 -14.48 16.91 -14.73
N ARG A 487 -14.87 17.82 -15.63
CA ARG A 487 -15.51 17.46 -16.91
C ARG A 487 -14.52 16.83 -17.89
N ASP A 488 -13.30 17.36 -17.99
CA ASP A 488 -12.25 16.81 -18.86
C ASP A 488 -11.89 15.36 -18.48
N TYR A 489 -12.04 14.99 -17.21
CA TYR A 489 -11.90 13.60 -16.78
C TYR A 489 -12.89 12.66 -17.48
N LEU A 490 -14.14 13.08 -17.71
CA LEU A 490 -15.15 12.25 -18.36
C LEU A 490 -14.81 11.92 -19.81
N GLU A 491 -14.04 12.79 -20.48
CA GLU A 491 -13.58 12.57 -21.85
C GLU A 491 -12.25 11.81 -21.91
N SER A 492 -11.35 12.10 -20.97
CA SER A 492 -9.96 11.62 -21.02
C SER A 492 -9.69 10.36 -20.20
N GLY A 493 -10.49 10.09 -19.15
CA GLY A 493 -10.26 9.03 -18.17
C GLY A 493 -9.00 9.21 -17.32
N LEU A 494 -8.35 10.38 -17.37
CA LEU A 494 -7.08 10.63 -16.68
C LEU A 494 -7.31 11.05 -15.23
N GLN A 495 -6.90 10.24 -14.26
CA GLN A 495 -7.03 10.57 -12.82
C GLN A 495 -6.41 11.92 -12.42
N ALA A 496 -5.36 12.36 -13.11
CA ALA A 496 -4.76 13.68 -12.85
C ALA A 496 -5.79 14.82 -12.97
N GLN A 497 -6.82 14.67 -13.81
CA GLN A 497 -7.89 15.66 -13.96
C GLN A 497 -8.84 15.70 -12.74
N LEU A 498 -9.13 14.56 -12.12
CA LEU A 498 -9.89 14.52 -10.86
C LEU A 498 -9.13 15.22 -9.74
N GLN A 499 -7.84 14.89 -9.58
CA GLN A 499 -7.00 15.49 -8.55
C GLN A 499 -6.83 17.00 -8.75
N ASN A 500 -6.56 17.45 -9.98
CA ASN A 500 -6.48 18.87 -10.30
C ASN A 500 -7.82 19.57 -10.07
N GLY A 501 -8.93 18.97 -10.47
CA GLY A 501 -10.27 19.52 -10.26
C GLY A 501 -10.58 19.74 -8.78
N VAL A 502 -10.33 18.74 -7.93
CA VAL A 502 -10.50 18.85 -6.47
C VAL A 502 -9.63 19.96 -5.88
N ARG A 503 -8.37 20.06 -6.31
CA ARG A 503 -7.43 21.07 -5.81
C ARG A 503 -7.86 22.49 -6.13
N GLU A 504 -8.30 22.76 -7.37
CA GLU A 504 -8.72 24.10 -7.79
C GLU A 504 -10.04 24.50 -7.08
N ILE A 505 -10.97 23.56 -6.91
CA ILE A 505 -12.20 23.78 -6.12
C ILE A 505 -11.85 24.13 -4.66
N ASP A 506 -10.91 23.40 -4.04
CA ASP A 506 -10.48 23.66 -2.66
C ASP A 506 -9.86 25.05 -2.49
N GLN A 507 -8.98 25.44 -3.42
CA GLN A 507 -8.33 26.76 -3.40
C GLN A 507 -9.37 27.88 -3.49
N GLY A 508 -10.31 27.77 -4.43
CA GLY A 508 -11.37 28.76 -4.58
C GLY A 508 -12.29 28.82 -3.36
N ALA A 509 -12.64 27.66 -2.78
CA ALA A 509 -13.47 27.60 -1.58
C ALA A 509 -12.84 28.31 -0.37
N ARG A 510 -11.53 28.17 -0.16
CA ARG A 510 -10.81 28.86 0.94
C ARG A 510 -10.82 30.38 0.78
N LYS A 511 -10.67 30.88 -0.44
CA LYS A 511 -10.77 32.32 -0.72
C LYS A 511 -12.15 32.84 -0.37
N LEU A 512 -13.20 32.14 -0.79
CA LEU A 512 -14.58 32.51 -0.47
C LEU A 512 -14.86 32.47 1.04
N ALA A 513 -14.33 31.47 1.75
CA ALA A 513 -14.44 31.40 3.21
C ALA A 513 -13.78 32.58 3.92
N THR A 514 -12.59 32.98 3.46
CA THR A 514 -11.85 34.14 3.99
C THR A 514 -12.67 35.43 3.87
N ILE A 515 -13.39 35.60 2.76
CA ILE A 515 -14.24 36.77 2.51
C ILE A 515 -15.50 36.72 3.39
N ALA A 516 -16.10 35.54 3.53
CA ALA A 516 -17.26 35.35 4.40
C ALA A 516 -16.93 35.69 5.87
N ASP A 517 -15.71 35.39 6.32
CA ASP A 517 -15.22 35.75 7.65
C ASP A 517 -14.95 37.26 7.78
N ALA A 518 -14.34 37.88 6.77
CA ALA A 518 -14.06 39.32 6.75
C ALA A 518 -15.33 40.19 6.73
N THR A 519 -16.44 39.67 6.21
CA THR A 519 -17.72 40.40 6.05
C THR A 519 -18.71 40.17 7.20
N ARG A 520 -18.38 39.35 8.21
CA ARG A 520 -19.27 39.11 9.37
C ARG A 520 -19.46 40.41 10.19
N PRO A 521 -20.70 40.91 10.34
CA PRO A 521 -20.98 42.03 11.22
C PRO A 521 -20.87 41.59 12.68
N GLY A 522 -19.70 41.83 13.29
CA GLY A 522 -19.47 41.52 14.70
C GLY A 522 -18.01 41.60 15.17
N GLN A 523 -17.02 41.40 14.29
CA GLN A 523 -15.60 41.40 14.70
C GLN A 523 -14.89 42.76 14.57
N ALA A 524 -15.44 43.70 13.80
CA ALA A 524 -14.85 45.05 13.67
C ALA A 524 -15.06 45.96 14.91
N ALA A 525 -15.86 45.55 15.90
CA ALA A 525 -16.15 46.35 17.09
C ALA A 525 -15.25 46.05 18.31
N GLU A 526 -14.43 44.99 18.27
CA GLU A 526 -13.53 44.61 19.39
C GLU A 526 -12.07 45.03 19.19
N ALA A 527 -11.69 45.54 18.02
CA ALA A 527 -10.40 46.18 17.81
C ALA A 527 -10.44 47.65 18.29
N GLY A 528 -10.56 47.85 19.61
CA GLY A 528 -10.39 49.17 20.23
C GLY A 528 -8.99 49.75 19.96
N PRO A 529 -8.83 51.09 19.95
CA PRO A 529 -7.56 51.72 19.63
C PRO A 529 -6.49 51.33 20.67
N ALA A 530 -5.37 50.80 20.18
CA ALA A 530 -4.16 50.62 20.99
C ALA A 530 -3.74 52.00 21.54
N GLY A 531 -3.70 52.11 22.87
CA GLY A 531 -3.38 53.35 23.57
C GLY A 531 -2.00 53.91 23.22
N GLU A 532 -1.94 55.24 23.24
CA GLU A 532 -0.75 56.10 23.10
C GLU A 532 0.40 55.77 24.07
#